data_AF-A0A959IWD1-F1
#
_entry.id   AF-A0A959IWD1-F1
#
_cell.length_a   1.000
_cell.length_b   1.000
_cell.length_c   1.000
_cell.angle_alpha   90.00
_cell.angle_beta   90.00
_cell.angle_gamma   90.00
#
_symmetry.space_group_name_H-M   'P 1'
#
loop_
_entity.id
_entity.type
_entity.pdbx_description
1 polymer ?
#
loop_
_entity_poly.entity_id
_entity_poly.type
_entity_poly.pdbx_seq_one_letter_code
_entity_poly.pdbx_strand_id
1 'polypeptide(L)' 'MQQKERYSKAVELLKALIATPSFSGEEAQTAALIAGWFDQLDIPVERKDNNVWATNRYFDSRKPTILLNSHHDTVRPN' A
#
# COMPACT_ATOMS: atom_id res chain seq x y z
N MET A 1 -0.95 9.93 -21.39
CA MET A 1 -0.98 8.44 -21.35
C MET A 1 -0.59 7.89 -19.98
N GLN A 2 0.52 8.31 -19.36
CA GLN A 2 0.99 7.78 -18.06
C GLN A 2 0.01 7.99 -16.87
N GLN A 3 -0.68 9.13 -16.79
CA GLN A 3 -1.60 9.38 -15.66
C GLN A 3 -2.84 8.47 -15.69
N LYS A 4 -3.38 8.21 -16.89
CA LYS A 4 -4.53 7.29 -17.06
C LYS A 4 -4.15 5.86 -16.67
N GLU A 5 -2.94 5.43 -17.01
CA GLU A 5 -2.43 4.10 -16.64
C GLU A 5 -2.23 3.97 -15.11
N ARG A 6 -1.62 4.96 -14.46
CA ARG A 6 -1.46 4.98 -13.00
C ARG A 6 -2.81 4.95 -12.29
N TYR A 7 -3.77 5.72 -12.80
CA TYR A 7 -5.14 5.72 -12.29
C TYR A 7 -5.78 4.33 -12.42
N SER A 8 -5.70 3.70 -13.60
CA SER A 8 -6.21 2.33 -13.79
C SER A 8 -5.56 1.33 -12.83
N LYS A 9 -4.23 1.36 -12.66
CA LYS A 9 -3.50 0.49 -11.72
C LYS A 9 -3.97 0.70 -10.27
N ALA A 10 -4.20 1.95 -9.86
CA ALA A 10 -4.71 2.27 -8.53
C ALA A 10 -6.16 1.77 -8.33
N VAL A 11 -7.02 1.89 -9.35
CA VAL A 11 -8.40 1.39 -9.31
C VAL A 11 -8.42 -0.14 -9.18
N GLU A 12 -7.56 -0.86 -9.89
CA GLU A 12 -7.48 -2.32 -9.78
C GLU A 12 -6.98 -2.78 -8.40
N LEU A 13 -5.98 -2.10 -7.83
CA LEU A 13 -5.56 -2.34 -6.45
C LEU A 13 -6.70 -2.09 -5.46
N LEU A 14 -7.41 -0.96 -5.59
CA LEU A 14 -8.52 -0.62 -4.70
C LEU A 14 -9.65 -1.67 -4.74
N LYS A 15 -9.99 -2.18 -5.93
CA LYS A 15 -10.98 -3.27 -6.06
C LYS A 15 -10.54 -4.53 -5.33
N ALA A 16 -9.26 -4.91 -5.46
CA ALA A 16 -8.72 -6.07 -4.76
C ALA A 16 -8.73 -5.89 -3.23
N LEU A 17 -8.41 -4.69 -2.75
CA LEU A 17 -8.48 -4.36 -1.32
C LEU A 17 -9.92 -4.41 -0.79
N ILE A 18 -10.90 -3.84 -1.51
CA ILE A 18 -12.33 -3.89 -1.13
C ILE A 18 -12.84 -5.33 -1.05
N ALA A 19 -12.41 -6.19 -1.99
CA ALA A 19 -12.81 -7.59 -2.02
C ALA A 19 -12.17 -8.44 -0.91
N THR A 20 -11.15 -7.90 -0.21
CA THR A 20 -10.38 -8.62 0.80
C THR A 20 -10.73 -8.08 2.19
N PRO A 21 -11.37 -8.88 3.06
CA PRO A 21 -11.67 -8.46 4.43
C PRO A 21 -10.39 -8.04 5.18
N SER A 22 -10.49 -6.94 5.90
CA SER A 22 -9.38 -6.31 6.62
C SER A 22 -9.90 -5.57 7.84
N PHE A 23 -10.69 -6.24 8.68
CA PHE A 23 -11.15 -5.61 9.91
C PHE A 23 -9.95 -5.20 10.78
N SER A 24 -10.10 -4.16 11.60
CA SER A 24 -9.01 -3.76 12.51
C SER A 24 -8.52 -4.95 13.34
N GLY A 25 -7.25 -5.32 13.17
CA GLY A 25 -6.58 -6.51 13.73
C GLY A 25 -6.49 -7.74 12.80
N GLU A 26 -7.13 -7.73 11.63
CA GLU A 26 -7.26 -8.86 10.69
C GLU A 26 -6.71 -8.53 9.28
N GLU A 27 -5.78 -7.58 9.15
CA GLU A 27 -5.37 -7.00 7.86
C GLU A 27 -4.22 -7.73 7.15
N ALA A 28 -3.93 -8.98 7.54
CA ALA A 28 -2.77 -9.71 7.05
C ALA A 28 -2.78 -9.92 5.53
N GLN A 29 -3.96 -10.11 4.94
CA GLN A 29 -4.14 -10.34 3.51
C GLN A 29 -4.04 -9.05 2.70
N THR A 30 -4.64 -7.95 3.15
CA THR A 30 -4.51 -6.64 2.50
C THR A 30 -3.08 -6.11 2.58
N ALA A 31 -2.37 -6.34 3.69
CA ALA A 31 -0.94 -6.05 3.78
C ALA A 31 -0.12 -6.83 2.74
N ALA A 32 -0.44 -8.11 2.51
CA ALA A 32 0.22 -8.92 1.48
C ALA A 32 -0.09 -8.43 0.05
N LEU A 33 -1.34 -8.00 -0.22
CA LEU A 33 -1.72 -7.40 -1.50
C LEU A 33 -0.97 -6.10 -1.79
N ILE A 34 -0.86 -5.21 -0.80
CA ILE A 34 -0.12 -3.95 -0.93
C ILE A 34 1.35 -4.23 -1.20
N ALA A 35 1.98 -5.11 -0.43
CA ALA A 35 3.38 -5.49 -0.62
C ALA A 35 3.62 -6.07 -2.03
N GLY A 36 2.81 -7.05 -2.45
CA GLY A 36 2.92 -7.65 -3.77
C GLY A 36 2.69 -6.67 -4.92
N TRP A 37 1.84 -5.65 -4.74
CA TRP A 37 1.64 -4.60 -5.73
C TRP A 37 2.90 -3.73 -5.92
N PHE A 38 3.61 -3.42 -4.83
CA PHE A 38 4.91 -2.73 -4.93
C PHE A 38 5.99 -3.61 -5.55
N ASP A 39 6.03 -4.91 -5.22
CA ASP A 39 6.97 -5.87 -5.81
C ASP A 39 6.81 -5.96 -7.33
N GLN A 40 5.57 -5.97 -7.84
CA GLN A 40 5.27 -5.94 -9.29
C GLN A 40 5.76 -4.67 -10.00
N LEU A 41 6.05 -3.60 -9.25
CA LEU A 41 6.59 -2.34 -9.75
C LEU A 41 8.10 -2.20 -9.50
N ASP A 42 8.76 -3.27 -9.06
CA ASP A 42 10.17 -3.29 -8.65
C ASP A 42 10.48 -2.25 -7.55
N ILE A 43 9.53 -2.03 -6.63
CA ILE A 43 9.68 -1.11 -5.49
C ILE A 43 9.89 -1.94 -4.22
N PRO A 44 11.09 -1.92 -3.60
CA PRO A 44 11.32 -2.60 -2.34
C PRO A 44 10.42 -2.06 -1.23
N VAL A 45 9.75 -2.97 -0.53
CA VAL A 45 8.90 -2.66 0.62
C VAL A 45 9.45 -3.30 1.89
N GLU A 46 9.28 -2.58 2.98
CA GLU A 46 9.48 -3.08 4.32
C GLU A 46 8.12 -3.40 4.93
N ARG A 47 8.08 -4.44 5.76
CA ARG A 47 6.87 -4.88 6.44
C ARG A 47 7.14 -5.19 7.90
N LYS A 48 6.25 -4.72 8.77
CA LYS A 48 6.19 -5.10 10.19
C LYS A 48 4.73 -5.34 10.55
N ASP A 49 4.42 -6.58 10.94
CA ASP A 49 3.05 -7.04 11.14
C ASP A 49 2.20 -6.76 9.89
N ASN A 50 1.14 -5.95 10.00
CA ASN A 50 0.31 -5.53 8.86
C ASN A 50 0.62 -4.10 8.38
N ASN A 51 1.70 -3.49 8.86
CA ASN A 51 2.18 -2.20 8.37
C ASN A 51 3.15 -2.42 7.20
N VAL A 52 2.93 -1.70 6.11
CA VAL A 52 3.75 -1.77 4.88
C VAL A 52 4.19 -0.36 4.53
N TRP A 53 5.49 -0.18 4.24
CA TRP A 53 6.02 1.09 3.78
C TRP A 53 7.15 0.91 2.77
N ALA A 54 7.37 1.93 1.95
CA ALA A 54 8.50 2.02 1.03
C ALA A 54 9.21 3.35 1.26
N THR A 55 10.53 3.34 1.12
CA THR A 55 11.34 4.57 1.18
C THR A 55 11.72 5.02 -0.22
N ASN A 56 11.95 6.32 -0.39
CA ASN A 56 12.46 6.84 -1.66
C ASN A 56 13.78 6.13 -2.04
N ARG A 57 13.92 5.70 -3.30
CA ARG A 57 15.13 5.01 -3.81
C ARG A 57 16.42 5.81 -3.61
N TYR A 58 16.34 7.13 -3.60
CA TYR A 58 17.45 8.07 -3.44
C TYR A 58 17.34 8.85 -2.13
N PHE A 59 16.90 8.16 -1.06
CA PHE A 59 16.77 8.76 0.26
C PHE A 59 18.07 9.44 0.71
N ASP A 60 17.95 10.66 1.23
CA ASP A 60 19.07 11.45 1.76
C ASP A 60 18.65 12.00 3.13
N SER A 61 19.29 11.49 4.19
CA SER A 61 18.98 11.86 5.57
C SER A 61 19.26 13.32 5.90
N ARG A 62 19.96 14.06 5.02
CA ARG A 62 20.22 15.49 5.18
C ARG A 62 19.08 16.36 4.63
N LYS A 63 18.10 15.78 3.93
CA LYS A 63 16.94 16.49 3.39
C LYS A 63 15.72 16.30 4.30
N PRO A 64 14.79 17.28 4.35
CA PRO A 64 13.52 17.09 5.04
C PRO A 64 12.78 15.86 4.51
N THR A 65 12.14 15.10 5.40
CA THR A 65 11.37 13.90 5.06
C THR A 65 9.88 14.20 5.09
N ILE A 66 9.15 13.75 4.08
CA ILE A 66 7.68 13.77 4.04
C ILE A 66 7.18 12.33 4.14
N LEU A 67 6.29 12.07 5.10
CA LEU A 67 5.58 10.80 5.22
C LEU A 67 4.22 10.90 4.55
N LEU A 68 3.97 10.06 3.54
CA LEU A 68 2.64 9.84 2.98
C LEU A 68 2.05 8.62 3.68
N ASN A 69 0.94 8.81 4.41
CA ASN A 69 0.35 7.76 5.23
C ASN A 69 -1.16 7.65 4.98
N SER A 70 -1.65 6.41 5.04
CA SER A 70 -3.05 6.03 5.03
C SER A 70 -3.19 4.74 5.85
N HIS A 71 -4.41 4.33 6.15
CA HIS A 71 -4.73 3.03 6.73
C HIS A 71 -5.44 2.14 5.71
N HIS A 72 -5.42 0.82 5.94
CA HIS A 72 -6.07 -0.17 5.08
C HIS A 72 -7.00 -1.12 5.85
N ASP A 73 -7.10 -0.94 7.16
CA ASP A 73 -8.11 -1.60 7.98
C ASP A 73 -9.49 -0.98 7.76
N THR A 74 -10.51 -1.78 8.05
CA THR A 74 -11.92 -1.46 7.85
C THR A 74 -12.72 -1.72 9.11
N VAL A 75 -13.84 -1.02 9.25
CA VAL A 75 -14.82 -1.29 10.30
C VAL A 75 -15.67 -2.50 9.93
N ARG A 76 -16.27 -3.15 10.93
CA ARG A 76 -17.25 -4.22 10.67
C ARG A 76 -18.49 -3.64 9.97
N PRO A 77 -19.10 -4.37 9.02
CA PRO A 77 -20.34 -3.95 8.38
C PRO A 77 -21.47 -3.88 9.40
N ASN A 78 -22.43 -2.98 9.16
CA ASN A 78 -23.67 -2.86 9.93
C ASN A 78 -24.72 -3.88 9.49
#